data_AF-A0A1Z9QIJ4-F1
#
_entry.id   AF-A0A1Z9QIJ4-F1
#
_cell.length_a   1.000
_cell.length_b   1.000
_cell.length_c   1.000
_cell.angle_alpha   90.00
_cell.angle_beta   90.00
_cell.angle_gamma   90.00
#
_symmetry.space_group_name_H-M   'P 1'
#
loop_
_entity.id
_entity.type
_entity.pdbx_description
1 polymer ?
#
loop_
_entity_poly.entity_id
_entity_poly.type
_entity_poly.pdbx_seq_one_letter_code
_entity_poly.pdbx_strand_id
1 'polypeptide(L)'
;MARNYLNNRDMLLEIHKSKMTYCYCDDDNYYFYDLILDDVEEITNDRIEEAKQNRASRLQKLAHEEAVLQWEKGLWHVKRKPRAAEFAIDPNTITEKELVIRVNTYEHIPREDRKNTPKTEADHHTKVNFPPFKHYALVGNNWKEVVRSHWKGDLTDGHFCVTHGKTNDKLAKMYLMLCHRYSMRGNWRGYTYVDEMRGQAILQLSQIGLQFNEAKSQNPFAYYTAAVNNSFTRVLNLEKRNQNIRDDLLEEEGLNPSFTRTFNAEWEARQATNPNKE
;
A
#
# COMPACT_ATOMS: atom_id res chain seq x y z
N MET A 1 -17.30 9.35 18.21
CA MET A 1 -17.19 7.93 17.78
C MET A 1 -15.82 7.73 17.16
N ALA A 2 -15.06 6.70 17.57
CA ALA A 2 -13.74 6.42 17.01
C ALA A 2 -13.91 5.92 15.57
N ARG A 3 -13.76 6.81 14.59
CA ARG A 3 -13.66 6.44 13.18
C ARG A 3 -12.48 5.46 13.08
N ASN A 4 -12.74 4.23 12.66
CA ASN A 4 -11.71 3.19 12.66
C ASN A 4 -10.74 3.46 11.50
N TYR A 5 -9.74 4.33 11.75
CA TYR A 5 -8.81 4.90 10.76
C TYR A 5 -7.92 3.87 10.04
N LEU A 6 -7.90 2.61 10.48
CA LEU A 6 -7.09 1.54 9.90
C LEU A 6 -7.99 0.41 9.42
N ASN A 7 -8.79 0.67 8.38
CA ASN A 7 -9.54 -0.37 7.68
C ASN A 7 -9.06 -0.50 6.24
N ASN A 8 -9.17 -1.70 5.67
CA ASN A 8 -8.65 -2.01 4.35
C ASN A 8 -9.28 -1.16 3.24
N ARG A 9 -10.58 -0.87 3.36
CA ARG A 9 -11.31 -0.09 2.37
C ARG A 9 -10.77 1.33 2.27
N ASP A 10 -10.64 2.02 3.40
CA ASP A 10 -10.12 3.39 3.43
C ASP A 10 -8.65 3.42 2.98
N MET A 11 -7.85 2.41 3.34
CA MET A 11 -6.49 2.30 2.84
C MET A 11 -6.43 2.14 1.32
N LEU A 12 -7.23 1.26 0.72
CA LEU A 12 -7.30 1.09 -0.73
C LEU A 12 -7.68 2.40 -1.43
N LEU A 13 -8.66 3.10 -0.89
CA LEU A 13 -9.09 4.40 -1.41
C LEU A 13 -7.96 5.42 -1.36
N GLU A 14 -7.26 5.53 -0.23
CA GLU A 14 -6.19 6.52 -0.07
C GLU A 14 -4.89 6.13 -0.83
N ILE A 15 -4.63 4.82 -1.04
CA ILE A 15 -3.58 4.33 -1.95
C ILE A 15 -3.88 4.82 -3.37
N HIS A 16 -5.09 4.55 -3.86
CA HIS A 16 -5.48 4.97 -5.21
C HIS A 16 -5.37 6.49 -5.37
N LYS A 17 -5.89 7.27 -4.42
CA LYS A 17 -5.76 8.74 -4.46
C LYS A 17 -4.32 9.20 -4.47
N SER A 18 -3.46 8.57 -3.69
CA SER A 18 -2.03 8.87 -3.66
C SER A 18 -1.35 8.54 -4.99
N LYS A 19 -1.68 7.39 -5.61
CA LYS A 19 -1.20 7.03 -6.96
C LYS A 19 -1.64 8.06 -8.00
N MET A 20 -2.91 8.49 -7.96
CA MET A 20 -3.44 9.48 -8.89
C MET A 20 -2.75 10.85 -8.83
N THR A 21 -2.08 11.21 -7.72
CA THR A 21 -1.28 12.44 -7.66
C THR A 21 -0.05 12.43 -8.57
N TYR A 22 0.37 11.26 -9.05
CA TYR A 22 1.46 11.09 -10.01
C TYR A 22 0.96 10.94 -11.45
N CYS A 23 -0.35 11.07 -11.67
CA CYS A 23 -0.97 10.77 -12.95
C CYS A 23 -1.45 12.03 -13.66
N TYR A 24 -1.36 12.01 -14.98
CA TYR A 24 -2.22 12.83 -15.84
C TYR A 24 -3.62 12.24 -15.86
N CYS A 25 -4.65 13.08 -15.78
CA CYS A 25 -6.05 12.70 -15.85
C CYS A 25 -6.77 13.73 -16.73
N ASP A 26 -7.42 13.27 -17.80
CA ASP A 26 -8.10 14.14 -18.78
C ASP A 26 -9.33 14.84 -18.18
N ASP A 27 -10.10 14.10 -17.37
CA ASP A 27 -11.32 14.57 -16.72
C ASP A 27 -11.49 13.85 -15.36
N ASP A 28 -12.12 14.52 -14.39
CA ASP A 28 -12.38 13.97 -13.05
C ASP A 28 -13.26 12.70 -13.07
N ASN A 29 -14.07 12.52 -14.11
CA ASN A 29 -14.87 11.31 -14.32
C ASN A 29 -14.01 10.05 -14.51
N TYR A 30 -12.76 10.22 -14.97
CA TYR A 30 -11.81 9.13 -15.20
C TYR A 30 -10.89 8.84 -14.00
N TYR A 31 -11.07 9.58 -12.91
CA TYR A 31 -10.23 9.50 -11.73
C TYR A 31 -10.26 8.10 -11.11
N PHE A 32 -11.46 7.54 -10.92
CA PHE A 32 -11.66 6.21 -10.38
C PHE A 32 -11.75 5.16 -11.48
N TYR A 33 -11.36 3.93 -11.15
CA TYR A 33 -11.47 2.76 -12.02
C TYR A 33 -12.53 1.80 -11.48
N ASP A 34 -13.07 0.98 -12.37
CA ASP A 34 -14.10 0.00 -12.08
C ASP A 34 -13.56 -1.44 -12.15
N LEU A 35 -12.51 -1.67 -12.93
CA LEU A 35 -11.80 -2.94 -13.03
C LEU A 35 -10.32 -2.72 -13.32
N ILE A 36 -9.46 -3.65 -12.86
CA ILE A 36 -8.03 -3.67 -13.19
C ILE A 36 -7.76 -4.91 -14.04
N LEU A 37 -7.12 -4.72 -15.19
CA LEU A 37 -6.66 -5.75 -16.10
C LEU A 37 -5.15 -5.59 -16.34
N ASP A 38 -4.52 -6.60 -16.92
CA ASP A 38 -3.10 -6.55 -17.29
C ASP A 38 -2.90 -6.29 -18.80
N ASP A 39 -3.96 -6.42 -19.62
CA ASP A 39 -3.94 -6.06 -21.04
C ASP A 39 -5.26 -5.38 -21.48
N VAL A 40 -5.20 -4.55 -22.52
CA VAL A 40 -6.35 -3.93 -23.18
C VAL A 40 -7.16 -4.98 -23.96
N GLU A 41 -6.50 -6.02 -24.49
CA GLU A 41 -7.18 -7.11 -25.21
C GLU A 41 -8.09 -7.95 -24.30
N GLU A 42 -7.89 -7.88 -22.98
CA GLU A 42 -8.73 -8.56 -21.99
C GLU A 42 -10.08 -7.87 -21.75
N ILE A 43 -10.34 -6.72 -22.39
CA ILE A 43 -11.62 -6.01 -22.28
C ILE A 43 -12.68 -6.75 -23.11
N THR A 44 -13.24 -7.81 -22.54
CA THR A 44 -14.34 -8.59 -23.10
C THR A 44 -15.69 -8.16 -22.52
N ASN A 45 -16.80 -8.58 -23.15
CA ASN A 45 -18.15 -8.29 -22.66
C ASN A 45 -18.36 -8.76 -21.20
N ASP A 46 -17.79 -9.91 -20.81
CA ASP A 46 -17.89 -10.42 -19.44
C ASP A 46 -17.17 -9.49 -18.43
N ARG A 47 -16.01 -8.95 -18.83
CA ARG A 47 -15.26 -7.98 -18.01
C ARG A 47 -15.98 -6.63 -17.92
N ILE A 48 -16.67 -6.23 -18.97
CA ILE A 48 -17.52 -5.03 -18.97
C ILE A 48 -18.66 -5.20 -17.96
N GLU A 49 -19.32 -6.35 -17.92
CA GLU A 49 -20.36 -6.64 -16.92
C GLU A 49 -19.81 -6.68 -15.49
N GLU A 50 -18.62 -7.27 -15.27
CA GLU A 50 -17.92 -7.21 -13.98
C GLU A 50 -17.63 -5.75 -13.56
N ALA A 51 -17.17 -4.92 -14.49
CA ALA A 51 -16.91 -3.50 -14.24
C ALA A 51 -18.20 -2.74 -13.88
N LYS A 52 -19.33 -3.01 -14.56
CA LYS A 52 -20.64 -2.42 -14.20
C LYS A 52 -21.05 -2.81 -12.78
N GLN A 53 -20.88 -4.07 -12.39
CA GLN A 53 -21.18 -4.53 -11.03
C GLN A 53 -20.31 -3.83 -9.98
N ASN A 54 -19.00 -3.71 -10.24
CA ASN A 54 -18.07 -3.03 -9.35
C ASN A 54 -18.42 -1.54 -9.19
N ARG A 55 -18.76 -0.87 -10.30
CA ARG A 55 -19.19 0.53 -10.29
C ARG A 55 -20.49 0.71 -9.50
N ALA A 56 -21.50 -0.11 -9.75
CA ALA A 56 -22.77 -0.07 -9.02
C ALA A 56 -22.55 -0.28 -7.51
N SER A 57 -21.72 -1.26 -7.12
CA SER A 57 -21.36 -1.51 -5.72
C SER A 57 -20.65 -0.31 -5.09
N ARG A 58 -19.75 0.35 -5.82
CA ARG A 58 -19.05 1.55 -5.36
C ARG A 58 -20.01 2.72 -5.16
N LEU A 59 -20.88 3.00 -6.13
CA LEU A 59 -21.88 4.07 -6.05
C LEU A 59 -22.89 3.84 -4.93
N GLN A 60 -23.38 2.60 -4.77
CA GLN A 60 -24.27 2.23 -3.67
C GLN A 60 -23.63 2.54 -2.30
N LYS A 61 -22.36 2.16 -2.12
CA LYS A 61 -21.63 2.40 -0.87
C LYS A 61 -21.43 3.89 -0.61
N LEU A 62 -21.09 4.66 -1.63
CA LEU A 62 -20.91 6.12 -1.51
C LEU A 62 -22.22 6.79 -1.11
N ALA A 63 -23.32 6.47 -1.80
CA ALA A 63 -24.64 7.02 -1.50
C ALA A 63 -25.12 6.63 -0.09
N HIS A 64 -24.88 5.39 0.33
CA HIS A 64 -25.20 4.94 1.69
C HIS A 64 -24.38 5.69 2.75
N GLU A 65 -23.08 5.88 2.54
CA GLU A 65 -22.22 6.61 3.47
C GLU A 65 -22.58 8.08 3.58
N GLU A 66 -22.90 8.71 2.46
CA GLU A 66 -23.37 10.10 2.46
C GLU A 66 -24.69 10.23 3.24
N ALA A 67 -25.65 9.32 3.01
CA ALA A 67 -26.90 9.31 3.75
C ALA A 67 -26.69 9.08 5.25
N VAL A 68 -25.77 8.18 5.64
CA VAL A 68 -25.42 7.96 7.05
C VAL A 68 -24.80 9.22 7.66
N LEU A 69 -23.92 9.92 6.95
CA LEU A 69 -23.33 11.18 7.41
C LEU A 69 -24.38 12.29 7.55
N GLN A 70 -25.33 12.39 6.62
CA GLN A 70 -26.45 13.35 6.73
C GLN A 70 -27.35 13.01 7.92
N TRP A 71 -27.59 11.72 8.18
CA TRP A 71 -28.36 11.25 9.33
C TRP A 71 -27.65 11.55 10.65
N GLU A 72 -26.33 11.32 10.75
CA GLU A 72 -25.55 11.68 11.94
C GLU A 72 -25.56 13.20 12.24
N LYS A 73 -25.70 14.02 11.19
CA LYS A 73 -25.85 15.48 11.30
C LYS A 73 -27.28 15.94 11.61
N GLY A 74 -28.24 15.02 11.70
CA GLY A 74 -29.66 15.34 11.90
C GLY A 74 -30.36 15.98 10.69
N LEU A 75 -29.73 15.95 9.51
CA LEU A 75 -30.24 16.53 8.26
C LEU A 75 -31.02 15.51 7.41
N TRP A 76 -31.14 14.27 7.88
CA TRP A 76 -31.81 13.21 7.15
C TRP A 76 -33.32 13.17 7.47
N HIS A 77 -34.11 12.95 6.43
CA HIS A 77 -35.56 12.96 6.48
C HIS A 77 -36.16 11.83 7.35
N VAL A 78 -35.43 10.73 7.57
CA VAL A 78 -35.87 9.61 8.43
C VAL A 78 -35.09 9.60 9.75
N LYS A 79 -35.77 9.39 10.87
CA LYS A 79 -35.13 9.27 12.20
C LYS A 79 -34.23 8.04 12.34
N ARG A 80 -34.47 6.98 11.56
CA ARG A 80 -33.67 5.75 11.61
C ARG A 80 -32.42 5.86 10.75
N LYS A 81 -31.37 5.13 11.15
CA LYS A 81 -30.15 5.00 10.36
C LYS A 81 -30.47 4.43 8.95
N PRO A 82 -29.99 5.07 7.87
CA PRO A 82 -30.17 4.58 6.51
C PRO A 82 -29.63 3.16 6.33
N ARG A 83 -30.39 2.29 5.65
CA ARG A 83 -29.96 0.91 5.40
C ARG A 83 -29.27 0.82 4.04
N ALA A 84 -28.18 0.04 3.95
CA ALA A 84 -27.41 -0.08 2.71
C ALA A 84 -28.23 -0.63 1.52
N ALA A 85 -29.24 -1.47 1.80
CA ALA A 85 -30.12 -2.04 0.77
C ALA A 85 -30.99 -0.98 0.06
N GLU A 86 -31.24 0.17 0.70
CA GLU A 86 -32.06 1.26 0.13
C GLU A 86 -31.33 2.03 -0.98
N PHE A 87 -30.02 1.82 -1.11
CA PHE A 87 -29.15 2.48 -2.09
C PHE A 87 -28.64 1.51 -3.16
N ALA A 88 -29.24 0.32 -3.26
CA ALA A 88 -28.87 -0.65 -4.29
C ALA A 88 -29.08 -0.04 -5.69
N ILE A 89 -28.03 -0.07 -6.50
CA ILE A 89 -28.04 0.43 -7.88
C ILE A 89 -28.00 -0.79 -8.79
N ASP A 90 -28.89 -0.84 -9.78
CA ASP A 90 -28.89 -1.89 -10.78
C ASP A 90 -27.72 -1.66 -11.76
N PRO A 91 -26.77 -2.63 -11.89
CA PRO A 91 -25.65 -2.52 -12.82
C PRO A 91 -26.07 -2.24 -14.27
N ASN A 92 -27.25 -2.69 -14.69
CA ASN A 92 -27.74 -2.49 -16.07
C ASN A 92 -28.05 -1.02 -16.40
N THR A 93 -28.25 -0.17 -15.38
CA THR A 93 -28.46 1.26 -15.59
C THR A 93 -27.18 2.01 -15.95
N ILE A 94 -26.02 1.38 -15.73
CA ILE A 94 -24.71 1.95 -16.00
C ILE A 94 -24.32 1.69 -17.44
N THR A 95 -24.07 2.77 -18.19
CA THR A 95 -23.66 2.67 -19.59
C THR A 95 -22.17 2.35 -19.73
N GLU A 96 -21.77 1.69 -20.82
CA GLU A 96 -20.36 1.34 -21.06
C GLU A 96 -19.45 2.57 -21.19
N LYS A 97 -19.99 3.68 -21.68
CA LYS A 97 -19.28 4.97 -21.84
C LYS A 97 -18.85 5.58 -20.52
N GLU A 98 -19.51 5.19 -19.43
CA GLU A 98 -19.18 5.66 -18.10
C GLU A 98 -18.04 4.85 -17.47
N LEU A 99 -17.79 3.63 -17.94
CA LEU A 99 -16.84 2.71 -17.32
C LEU A 99 -15.40 3.14 -17.55
N VAL A 100 -14.58 2.89 -16.53
CA VAL A 100 -13.14 3.17 -16.56
C VAL A 100 -12.38 1.91 -16.21
N ILE A 101 -11.61 1.41 -17.17
CA ILE A 101 -10.79 0.20 -17.01
C ILE A 101 -9.34 0.64 -16.79
N ARG A 102 -8.74 0.20 -15.69
CA ARG A 102 -7.30 0.36 -15.46
C ARG A 102 -6.58 -0.82 -16.09
N VAL A 103 -5.56 -0.54 -16.89
CA VAL A 103 -4.66 -1.55 -17.45
C VAL A 103 -3.26 -1.33 -16.91
N ASN A 104 -2.68 -2.34 -16.27
CA ASN A 104 -1.29 -2.30 -15.81
C ASN A 104 -0.37 -2.46 -17.03
N THR A 105 0.50 -1.50 -17.29
CA THR A 105 1.37 -1.53 -18.48
C THR A 105 2.62 -0.68 -18.29
N TYR A 106 3.73 -1.13 -18.87
CA TYR A 106 5.01 -0.42 -18.88
C TYR A 106 5.25 0.42 -20.14
N GLU A 107 4.33 0.41 -21.10
CA GLU A 107 4.50 1.03 -22.44
C GLU A 107 5.00 2.48 -22.41
N HIS A 108 4.52 3.31 -21.47
CA HIS A 108 4.88 4.73 -21.39
C HIS A 108 6.07 5.00 -20.46
N ILE A 109 6.64 3.96 -19.85
CA ILE A 109 7.80 4.09 -18.98
C ILE A 109 9.06 3.98 -19.83
N PRO A 110 10.04 4.89 -19.70
CA PRO A 110 11.29 4.80 -20.46
C PRO A 110 12.07 3.52 -20.10
N ARG A 111 12.62 2.86 -21.13
CA ARG A 111 13.51 1.71 -20.97
C ARG A 111 14.87 2.14 -20.44
N GLU A 112 15.42 1.36 -19.52
CA GLU A 112 16.72 1.60 -18.89
C GLU A 112 17.35 0.26 -18.49
N ASP A 113 18.58 0.00 -18.95
CA ASP A 113 19.33 -1.24 -18.64
C ASP A 113 19.97 -1.17 -17.24
N ARG A 114 19.13 -1.08 -16.22
CA ARG A 114 19.55 -0.89 -14.82
C ARG A 114 20.12 -2.15 -14.17
N LYS A 115 19.78 -3.33 -14.69
CA LYS A 115 20.21 -4.63 -14.16
C LYS A 115 20.88 -5.45 -15.24
N ASN A 116 22.02 -6.06 -14.91
CA ASN A 116 22.75 -6.95 -15.81
C ASN A 116 21.96 -8.22 -16.18
N THR A 117 21.06 -8.68 -15.30
CA THR A 117 20.21 -9.86 -15.52
C THR A 117 18.74 -9.54 -15.22
N PRO A 118 18.02 -8.92 -16.17
CA PRO A 118 16.61 -8.59 -15.99
C PRO A 118 15.78 -9.88 -15.95
N LYS A 119 14.87 -10.00 -14.95
CA LYS A 119 14.00 -11.17 -14.79
C LYS A 119 12.53 -10.89 -15.07
N THR A 120 12.12 -9.64 -14.95
CA THR A 120 10.74 -9.19 -15.12
C THR A 120 10.72 -7.99 -16.05
N GLU A 121 9.56 -7.71 -16.64
CA GLU A 121 9.38 -6.54 -17.51
C GLU A 121 9.77 -5.23 -16.80
N ALA A 122 9.49 -5.12 -15.51
CA ALA A 122 9.86 -3.99 -14.67
C ALA A 122 11.38 -3.72 -14.61
N ASP A 123 12.21 -4.75 -14.84
CA ASP A 123 13.67 -4.62 -14.78
C ASP A 123 14.27 -3.96 -16.02
N HIS A 124 13.53 -3.94 -17.14
CA HIS A 124 13.92 -3.28 -18.39
C HIS A 124 13.56 -1.79 -18.43
N HIS A 125 12.87 -1.29 -17.40
CA HIS A 125 12.30 0.04 -17.36
C HIS A 125 12.85 0.85 -16.18
N THR A 126 12.71 2.17 -16.28
CA THR A 126 13.07 3.11 -15.22
C THR A 126 12.34 2.76 -13.93
N LYS A 127 13.03 2.86 -12.79
CA LYS A 127 12.44 2.57 -11.48
C LYS A 127 11.30 3.56 -11.17
N VAL A 128 10.10 3.02 -10.95
CA VAL A 128 8.88 3.78 -10.62
C VAL A 128 8.43 3.58 -9.18
N ASN A 129 7.58 4.48 -8.68
CA ASN A 129 7.09 4.48 -7.30
C ASN A 129 6.09 3.35 -7.03
N PHE A 130 5.30 2.99 -8.04
CA PHE A 130 4.28 1.94 -8.00
C PHE A 130 4.11 1.31 -9.40
N PRO A 131 3.48 0.12 -9.53
CA PRO A 131 3.23 -0.51 -10.83
C PRO A 131 2.55 0.46 -11.80
N PRO A 132 3.13 0.70 -12.98
CA PRO A 132 2.60 1.67 -13.92
C PRO A 132 1.30 1.15 -14.54
N PHE A 133 0.39 2.08 -14.79
CA PHE A 133 -0.90 1.80 -15.41
C PHE A 133 -1.36 2.96 -16.30
N LYS A 134 -2.34 2.67 -17.13
CA LYS A 134 -3.17 3.62 -17.87
C LYS A 134 -4.64 3.36 -17.55
N HIS A 135 -5.49 4.38 -17.62
CA HIS A 135 -6.94 4.15 -17.67
C HIS A 135 -7.45 4.31 -19.09
N TYR A 136 -8.40 3.47 -19.45
CA TYR A 136 -9.12 3.50 -20.71
C TYR A 136 -10.61 3.72 -20.44
N ALA A 137 -11.21 4.58 -21.24
CA ALA A 137 -12.65 4.80 -21.27
C ALA A 137 -13.16 4.71 -22.71
N LEU A 138 -14.42 4.32 -22.87
CA LEU A 138 -15.04 4.19 -24.19
C LEU A 138 -15.47 5.57 -24.70
N VAL A 139 -14.73 6.12 -25.66
CA VAL A 139 -15.04 7.42 -26.30
C VAL A 139 -15.51 7.14 -27.72
N GLY A 140 -16.80 7.33 -27.98
CA GLY A 140 -17.43 6.89 -29.21
C GLY A 140 -17.56 5.36 -29.23
N ASN A 141 -16.80 4.70 -30.10
CA ASN A 141 -16.75 3.23 -30.25
C ASN A 141 -15.35 2.64 -29.97
N ASN A 142 -14.39 3.45 -29.53
CA ASN A 142 -13.02 3.01 -29.30
C ASN A 142 -12.59 3.28 -27.86
N TRP A 143 -11.84 2.33 -27.29
CA TRP A 143 -11.18 2.51 -25.99
C TRP A 143 -10.02 3.49 -26.14
N LYS A 144 -10.14 4.64 -25.49
CA LYS A 144 -9.13 5.70 -25.53
C LYS A 144 -8.44 5.81 -24.18
N GLU A 145 -7.14 6.02 -24.20
CA GLU A 145 -6.37 6.39 -23.01
C GLU A 145 -6.83 7.75 -22.47
N VAL A 146 -7.19 7.78 -21.19
CA VAL A 146 -7.70 8.98 -20.49
C VAL A 146 -6.91 9.32 -19.23
N VAL A 147 -6.13 8.35 -18.70
CA VAL A 147 -5.24 8.56 -17.55
C VAL A 147 -3.92 7.88 -17.84
N ARG A 148 -2.81 8.56 -17.53
CA ARG A 148 -1.45 8.02 -17.64
C ARG A 148 -0.72 8.18 -16.32
N SER A 149 -0.22 7.08 -15.75
CA SER A 149 0.58 7.13 -14.53
C SER A 149 2.00 7.67 -14.75
N HIS A 150 2.59 8.29 -13.72
CA HIS A 150 3.93 8.87 -13.77
C HIS A 150 4.12 9.89 -14.90
N TRP A 151 3.09 10.69 -15.19
CA TRP A 151 3.09 11.67 -16.28
C TRP A 151 2.74 13.05 -15.75
N LYS A 152 3.54 14.05 -16.11
CA LYS A 152 3.33 15.44 -15.70
C LYS A 152 3.07 16.32 -16.91
N GLY A 153 2.03 17.13 -16.82
CA GLY A 153 1.55 17.96 -17.93
C GLY A 153 0.54 17.20 -18.79
N ASP A 154 0.23 17.76 -19.96
CA ASP A 154 -0.79 17.22 -20.85
C ASP A 154 -0.33 15.97 -21.60
N LEU A 155 -1.26 15.26 -22.24
CA LEU A 155 -0.92 14.04 -22.98
C LEU A 155 0.02 14.31 -24.18
N THR A 156 -0.04 15.50 -24.77
CA THR A 156 0.74 15.91 -25.94
C THR A 156 2.14 16.42 -25.58
N ASP A 157 2.21 17.33 -24.61
CA ASP A 157 3.44 18.09 -24.29
C ASP A 157 4.01 17.75 -22.91
N GLY A 158 3.38 16.82 -22.21
CA GLY A 158 3.86 16.33 -20.92
C GLY A 158 5.08 15.43 -21.05
N HIS A 159 5.57 14.99 -19.91
CA HIS A 159 6.73 14.12 -19.82
C HIS A 159 6.61 13.12 -18.67
N PHE A 160 7.33 12.02 -18.80
CA PHE A 160 7.48 11.05 -17.73
C PHE A 160 8.14 11.68 -16.49
N CYS A 161 7.52 11.52 -15.32
CA CYS A 161 7.97 12.14 -14.08
C CYS A 161 7.53 11.31 -12.85
N VAL A 162 8.51 10.92 -12.04
CA VAL A 162 8.32 10.10 -10.82
C VAL A 162 8.30 10.92 -9.51
N THR A 163 8.52 12.24 -9.59
CA THR A 163 8.79 13.09 -8.42
C THR A 163 7.70 14.12 -8.12
N HIS A 164 6.76 14.36 -9.03
CA HIS A 164 5.78 15.44 -8.87
C HIS A 164 4.58 15.09 -7.98
N GLY A 165 4.29 13.81 -7.82
CA GLY A 165 3.21 13.32 -6.96
C GLY A 165 3.64 13.16 -5.50
N LYS A 166 2.69 12.76 -4.66
CA LYS A 166 2.92 12.54 -3.23
C LYS A 166 1.97 11.52 -2.61
N THR A 167 2.44 10.84 -1.58
CA THR A 167 1.56 10.13 -0.65
C THR A 167 0.68 11.15 0.06
N ASN A 168 -0.64 10.96 0.05
CA ASN A 168 -1.55 11.92 0.66
C ASN A 168 -1.48 11.86 2.20
N ASP A 169 -1.91 12.96 2.84
CA ASP A 169 -1.79 13.12 4.30
C ASP A 169 -2.59 12.05 5.08
N LYS A 170 -3.70 11.56 4.52
CA LYS A 170 -4.52 10.54 5.19
C LYS A 170 -3.79 9.20 5.21
N LEU A 171 -3.23 8.78 4.09
CA LEU A 171 -2.44 7.55 3.99
C LEU A 171 -1.17 7.64 4.84
N ALA A 172 -0.48 8.79 4.81
CA ALA A 172 0.67 9.03 5.67
C ALA A 172 0.31 8.93 7.17
N LYS A 173 -0.83 9.51 7.59
CA LYS A 173 -1.36 9.34 8.96
C LYS A 173 -1.65 7.88 9.28
N MET A 174 -2.21 7.11 8.33
CA MET A 174 -2.43 5.67 8.52
C MET A 174 -1.11 4.92 8.74
N TYR A 175 -0.03 5.24 8.01
CA TYR A 175 1.30 4.66 8.24
C TYR A 175 1.82 4.96 9.64
N LEU A 176 1.75 6.23 10.06
CA LEU A 176 2.17 6.64 11.41
C LEU A 176 1.39 5.90 12.50
N MET A 177 0.06 5.80 12.34
CA MET A 177 -0.81 5.09 13.28
C MET A 177 -0.52 3.59 13.34
N LEU A 178 -0.24 2.97 12.19
CA LEU A 178 0.10 1.55 12.10
C LEU A 178 1.40 1.27 12.85
N CYS A 179 2.46 2.03 12.56
CA CYS A 179 3.76 1.89 13.23
C CYS A 179 3.65 2.13 14.73
N HIS A 180 2.93 3.18 15.16
CA HIS A 180 2.70 3.46 16.57
C HIS A 180 1.95 2.32 17.28
N ARG A 181 0.86 1.81 16.69
CA ARG A 181 0.13 0.68 17.26
C ARG A 181 0.99 -0.58 17.32
N TYR A 182 1.83 -0.81 16.31
CA TYR A 182 2.73 -1.95 16.26
C TYR A 182 3.80 -1.91 17.36
N SER A 183 4.39 -0.74 17.63
CA SER A 183 5.35 -0.55 18.71
C SER A 183 4.78 -0.77 20.11
N MET A 184 3.46 -0.70 20.28
CA MET A 184 2.81 -0.92 21.57
C MET A 184 2.57 -2.40 21.90
N ARG A 185 2.92 -3.33 21.01
CA ARG A 185 2.86 -4.78 21.29
C ARG A 185 3.85 -5.14 22.39
N GLY A 186 3.52 -6.14 23.20
CA GLY A 186 4.31 -6.53 24.39
C GLY A 186 5.79 -6.79 24.09
N ASN A 187 6.10 -7.35 22.92
CA ASN A 187 7.48 -7.66 22.52
C ASN A 187 8.34 -6.41 22.22
N TRP A 188 7.71 -5.28 21.86
CA TRP A 188 8.40 -4.05 21.41
C TRP A 188 8.23 -2.90 22.40
N ARG A 189 7.18 -2.94 23.23
CA ARG A 189 6.85 -1.89 24.18
C ARG A 189 7.99 -1.74 25.19
N GLY A 190 8.48 -0.51 25.34
CA GLY A 190 9.57 -0.20 26.28
C GLY A 190 10.95 -0.65 25.80
N TYR A 191 11.08 -1.14 24.57
CA TYR A 191 12.39 -1.43 23.98
C TYR A 191 13.15 -0.13 23.72
N THR A 192 14.44 -0.08 24.08
CA THR A 192 15.27 1.14 24.02
C THR A 192 15.29 1.79 22.64
N TYR A 193 15.35 1.00 21.57
CA TYR A 193 15.42 1.50 20.19
C TYR A 193 14.07 1.51 19.46
N VAL A 194 12.96 1.49 20.20
CA VAL A 194 11.62 1.42 19.59
C VAL A 194 11.32 2.62 18.67
N ASP A 195 11.86 3.80 18.98
CA ASP A 195 11.67 4.99 18.15
C ASP A 195 12.44 4.91 16.84
N GLU A 196 13.65 4.32 16.84
CA GLU A 196 14.40 4.02 15.61
C GLU A 196 13.67 2.98 14.76
N MET A 197 13.14 1.92 15.39
CA MET A 197 12.30 0.93 14.71
C MET A 197 11.10 1.56 14.02
N ARG A 198 10.41 2.49 14.69
CA ARG A 198 9.29 3.24 14.12
C ARG A 198 9.73 4.10 12.95
N GLY A 199 10.82 4.87 13.11
CA GLY A 199 11.37 5.70 12.03
C GLY A 199 11.70 4.88 10.78
N GLN A 200 12.38 3.75 10.96
CA GLN A 200 12.75 2.87 9.86
C GLN A 200 11.52 2.22 9.20
N ALA A 201 10.51 1.84 9.99
CA ALA A 201 9.28 1.27 9.45
C ALA A 201 8.47 2.30 8.64
N ILE A 202 8.40 3.55 9.11
CA ILE A 202 7.75 4.65 8.38
C ILE A 202 8.47 4.92 7.06
N LEU A 203 9.80 4.94 7.07
CA LEU A 203 10.61 5.08 5.85
C LEU A 203 10.29 3.94 4.87
N GLN A 204 10.25 2.70 5.34
CA GLN A 204 9.93 1.55 4.51
C GLN A 204 8.52 1.65 3.92
N LEU A 205 7.51 1.98 4.74
CA LEU A 205 6.14 2.20 4.24
C LEU A 205 6.06 3.35 3.24
N SER A 206 6.86 4.39 3.39
CA SER A 206 6.90 5.51 2.44
C SER A 206 7.52 5.09 1.09
N GLN A 207 8.43 4.13 1.09
CA GLN A 207 9.09 3.62 -0.12
C GLN A 207 8.23 2.58 -0.88
N ILE A 208 7.58 1.67 -0.15
CA ILE A 208 6.87 0.53 -0.76
C ILE A 208 5.34 0.65 -0.66
N GLY A 209 4.84 1.66 0.05
CA GLY A 209 3.43 1.79 0.38
C GLY A 209 2.53 1.79 -0.84
N LEU A 210 2.91 2.55 -1.86
CA LEU A 210 2.17 2.62 -3.12
C LEU A 210 2.41 1.40 -4.02
N GLN A 211 3.37 0.52 -3.71
CA GLN A 211 3.62 -0.70 -4.49
C GLN A 211 2.62 -1.82 -4.21
N PHE A 212 1.69 -1.61 -3.27
CA PHE A 212 0.59 -2.55 -3.05
C PHE A 212 -0.20 -2.76 -4.35
N ASN A 213 -0.46 -4.02 -4.69
CA ASN A 213 -1.18 -4.43 -5.88
C ASN A 213 -2.64 -4.76 -5.53
N GLU A 214 -3.53 -3.87 -5.92
CA GLU A 214 -4.97 -3.93 -5.66
C GLU A 214 -5.68 -5.00 -6.49
N ALA A 215 -5.11 -5.45 -7.60
CA ALA A 215 -5.69 -6.55 -8.40
C ALA A 215 -5.52 -7.90 -7.70
N LYS A 216 -4.43 -8.08 -6.94
CA LYS A 216 -4.12 -9.37 -6.27
C LYS A 216 -4.71 -9.50 -4.87
N SER A 217 -4.97 -8.39 -4.18
CA SER A 217 -5.47 -8.43 -2.80
C SER A 217 -6.26 -7.19 -2.42
N GLN A 218 -7.28 -7.39 -1.59
CA GLN A 218 -8.08 -6.33 -0.98
C GLN A 218 -7.67 -6.04 0.49
N ASN A 219 -6.50 -6.54 0.92
CA ASN A 219 -6.03 -6.44 2.31
C ASN A 219 -4.68 -5.71 2.45
N PRO A 220 -4.62 -4.39 2.22
CA PRO A 220 -3.40 -3.60 2.42
C PRO A 220 -2.92 -3.58 3.88
N PHE A 221 -3.81 -3.72 4.87
CA PHE A 221 -3.42 -3.74 6.28
C PHE A 221 -2.44 -4.88 6.58
N ALA A 222 -2.69 -6.08 6.05
CA ALA A 222 -1.79 -7.22 6.23
C ALA A 222 -0.43 -6.98 5.55
N TYR A 223 -0.44 -6.46 4.31
CA TYR A 223 0.78 -6.12 3.58
C TYR A 223 1.65 -5.11 4.34
N TYR A 224 1.05 -4.02 4.82
CA TYR A 224 1.77 -3.01 5.60
C TYR A 224 2.24 -3.54 6.95
N THR A 225 1.42 -4.34 7.64
CA THR A 225 1.82 -4.93 8.92
C THR A 225 3.04 -5.86 8.75
N ALA A 226 3.08 -6.64 7.67
CA ALA A 226 4.24 -7.48 7.35
C ALA A 226 5.49 -6.63 7.09
N ALA A 227 5.37 -5.53 6.33
CA ALA A 227 6.47 -4.61 6.11
C ALA A 227 7.00 -4.00 7.42
N VAL A 228 6.10 -3.57 8.30
CA VAL A 228 6.48 -3.03 9.63
C VAL A 228 7.19 -4.08 10.47
N ASN A 229 6.67 -5.32 10.54
CA ASN A 229 7.31 -6.40 11.28
C ASN A 229 8.74 -6.69 10.79
N ASN A 230 8.92 -6.76 9.48
CA ASN A 230 10.23 -6.99 8.87
C ASN A 230 11.20 -5.83 9.17
N SER A 231 10.71 -4.59 9.14
CA SER A 231 11.50 -3.42 9.51
C SER A 231 11.97 -3.46 10.96
N PHE A 232 11.06 -3.74 11.91
CA PHE A 232 11.37 -3.83 13.34
C PHE A 232 12.40 -4.92 13.62
N THR A 233 12.18 -6.11 13.05
CA THR A 233 13.10 -7.25 13.18
C THR A 233 14.48 -6.93 12.59
N ARG A 234 14.55 -6.20 11.48
CA ARG A 234 15.84 -5.78 10.89
C ARG A 234 16.63 -4.86 11.81
N VAL A 235 15.99 -3.87 12.42
CA VAL A 235 16.65 -2.96 13.38
C VAL A 235 17.13 -3.74 14.61
N LEU A 236 16.29 -4.63 15.15
CA LEU A 236 16.68 -5.51 16.26
C LEU A 236 17.93 -6.34 15.93
N ASN A 237 17.98 -6.93 14.72
CA ASN A 237 19.10 -7.76 14.29
C ASN A 237 20.37 -6.94 14.04
N LEU A 238 20.24 -5.73 13.51
CA LEU A 238 21.36 -4.81 13.34
C LEU A 238 21.96 -4.45 14.70
N GLU A 239 21.10 -4.13 15.67
CA GLU A 239 21.54 -3.80 17.02
C GLU A 239 22.23 -4.98 17.71
N LYS A 240 21.65 -6.19 17.64
CA LYS A 240 22.29 -7.41 18.17
C LYS A 240 23.66 -7.65 17.56
N ARG A 241 23.82 -7.41 16.26
CA ARG A 241 25.11 -7.53 15.58
C ARG A 241 26.12 -6.52 16.12
N ASN A 242 25.71 -5.27 16.31
CA ASN A 242 26.60 -4.23 16.85
C ASN A 242 27.01 -4.52 18.30
N GLN A 243 26.09 -5.04 19.12
CA GLN A 243 26.38 -5.49 20.49
C GLN A 243 27.41 -6.61 20.50
N ASN A 244 27.26 -7.62 19.64
CA ASN A 244 28.23 -8.70 19.53
C ASN A 244 29.61 -8.20 19.10
N ILE A 245 29.69 -7.33 18.08
CA ILE A 245 30.97 -6.75 17.64
C ILE A 245 31.63 -5.98 18.79
N ARG A 246 30.86 -5.21 19.56
CA ARG A 246 31.39 -4.50 20.73
C ARG A 246 31.94 -5.48 21.77
N ASP A 247 31.22 -6.54 22.08
CA ASP A 247 31.66 -7.54 23.05
C ASP A 247 32.91 -8.29 22.56
N ASP A 248 32.97 -8.64 21.28
CA ASP A 248 34.16 -9.26 20.66
C ASP A 248 35.40 -8.35 20.80
N LEU A 249 35.26 -7.04 20.53
CA LEU A 249 36.35 -6.07 20.71
C LEU A 249 36.78 -5.91 22.18
N LEU A 250 35.85 -6.00 23.13
CA LEU A 250 36.18 -5.95 24.55
C LEU A 250 36.95 -7.20 24.98
N GLU A 251 36.54 -8.38 24.52
CA GLU A 251 37.21 -9.65 24.79
C GLU A 251 38.64 -9.66 24.20
N GLU A 252 38.83 -9.16 22.98
CA GLU A 252 40.15 -9.03 22.33
C GLU A 252 41.13 -8.15 23.13
N GLU A 253 40.63 -7.07 23.73
CA GLU A 253 41.41 -6.15 24.56
C GLU A 253 41.54 -6.61 26.02
N GLY A 254 41.05 -7.81 26.36
CA GLY A 254 41.08 -8.36 27.72
C GLY A 254 40.16 -7.63 28.71
N LEU A 255 39.17 -6.89 28.21
CA LEU A 255 38.14 -6.21 28.99
C LEU A 255 36.92 -7.12 29.15
N ASN A 256 36.09 -6.81 30.16
CA ASN A 256 34.88 -7.59 30.41
C ASN A 256 33.78 -7.25 29.38
N PRO A 257 33.17 -8.25 28.71
CA PRO A 257 32.04 -8.05 27.80
C PRO A 257 30.73 -7.77 28.56
N SER A 258 29.63 -7.59 27.82
CA SER A 258 28.31 -7.38 28.40
C SER A 258 27.87 -8.53 29.32
N PHE A 259 27.09 -8.21 30.37
CA PHE A 259 26.54 -9.22 31.28
C PHE A 259 25.73 -10.31 30.57
N THR A 260 25.03 -9.95 29.48
CA THR A 260 24.27 -10.91 28.67
C THR A 260 25.19 -11.90 27.97
N ARG A 261 26.33 -11.46 27.44
CA ARG A 261 27.35 -12.31 26.81
C ARG A 261 27.95 -13.29 27.81
N THR A 262 28.38 -12.82 28.98
CA THR A 262 28.94 -13.66 30.05
C THR A 262 27.93 -14.70 30.54
N PHE A 263 26.69 -14.28 30.81
CA PHE A 263 25.63 -15.18 31.27
C PHE A 263 25.29 -16.26 30.25
N ASN A 264 25.20 -15.91 28.96
CA ASN A 264 24.93 -16.87 27.91
C ASN A 264 26.06 -17.91 27.79
N ALA A 265 27.33 -17.47 27.86
CA ALA A 265 28.48 -18.37 27.85
C ALA A 265 28.48 -19.32 29.06
N GLU A 266 28.20 -18.81 30.27
CA GLU A 266 28.06 -19.65 31.47
C GLU A 266 26.91 -20.65 31.35
N TRP A 267 25.76 -20.23 30.81
CA TRP A 267 24.59 -21.09 30.62
C TRP A 267 24.85 -22.19 29.59
N GLU A 268 25.51 -21.86 28.48
CA GLU A 268 25.93 -22.82 27.46
C GLU A 268 26.94 -23.83 28.02
N ALA A 269 27.92 -23.37 28.79
CA ALA A 269 28.86 -24.24 29.48
C ALA A 269 28.14 -25.19 30.46
N ARG A 270 27.20 -24.68 31.26
CA ARG A 270 26.38 -25.49 32.17
C ARG A 270 25.54 -26.54 31.43
N GLN A 271 24.93 -26.18 30.29
CA GLN A 271 24.18 -27.13 29.47
C GLN A 271 25.08 -28.21 28.85
N ALA A 272 26.28 -27.85 28.40
CA ALA A 272 27.25 -28.80 27.85
C ALA A 272 27.77 -29.78 28.92
N THR A 273 27.84 -29.35 30.18
CA THR A 273 28.27 -30.19 31.30
C THR A 273 27.17 -31.06 31.91
N ASN A 274 25.91 -30.94 31.48
CA ASN A 274 24.78 -31.68 32.06
C ASN A 274 24.53 -32.99 31.28
N PRO A 275 24.87 -34.18 31.81
CA PRO A 275 24.92 -35.42 31.03
C PRO A 275 23.55 -36.10 30.82
N ASN A 276 22.44 -35.54 31.29
CA ASN A 276 21.10 -36.12 31.18
C ASN A 276 20.20 -35.34 30.19
N LYS A 277 20.50 -35.45 28.90
CA LYS A 277 19.50 -35.27 27.83
C LYS A 277 19.37 -36.59 27.05
N GLU A 278 18.64 -37.54 27.64
CA GLU A 278 17.81 -38.49 26.91
C GLU A 278 16.40 -37.91 26.76
#